data_AF-A0A6I3SLT3-F1
#
_entry.id   AF-A0A6I3SLT3-F1
#
_cell.length_a   1.000
_cell.length_b   1.000
_cell.length_c   1.000
_cell.angle_alpha   90.00
_cell.angle_beta   90.00
_cell.angle_gamma   90.00
#
_symmetry.space_group_name_H-M   'P 1'
#
loop_
_entity.id
_entity.type
_entity.pdbx_description
1 polymer ?
#
loop_
_entity_poly.entity_id
_entity_poly.type
_entity_poly.pdbx_seq_one_letter_code
_entity_poly.pdbx_strand_id
1 'polypeptide(L)' 'MAKYRINTPNAIYNGVTEGVLFQNGEAIIEDERLKNLLAKDYGYTVEEIKEETVEDKKPKTPIK' A
#
# COMPACT_ATOMS: atom_id res chain seq x y z
N MET A 1 -1.96 0.07 -16.41
CA MET A 1 -0.95 0.93 -15.74
C MET A 1 -0.39 0.10 -14.61
N ALA A 2 0.93 0.08 -14.37
CA ALA A 2 1.48 -0.72 -13.28
C ALA A 2 0.95 -0.20 -11.94
N LYS A 3 0.42 -1.09 -11.09
CA LYS A 3 -0.04 -0.75 -9.74
C LYS A 3 1.01 -1.21 -8.73
N TYR A 4 1.23 -0.43 -7.69
CA TYR A 4 2.16 -0.73 -6.63
C TYR A 4 1.41 -0.82 -5.30
N ARG A 5 1.55 -1.95 -4.61
CA ARG A 5 1.12 -2.12 -3.21
C ARG A 5 2.23 -1.59 -2.32
N ILE A 6 1.91 -0.67 -1.44
CA ILE A 6 2.84 -0.10 -0.45
C ILE A 6 2.42 -0.60 0.93
N ASN A 7 3.35 -1.21 1.64
CA ASN A 7 3.16 -1.72 2.99
C ASN A 7 4.05 -0.95 3.96
N THR A 8 3.41 -0.24 4.89
CA THR A 8 4.10 0.42 6.00
C THR A 8 4.53 -0.62 7.04
N PRO A 9 5.56 -0.34 7.86
CA PRO A 9 5.94 -1.21 8.97
C PRO A 9 4.86 -1.33 10.06
N ASN A 10 3.88 -0.42 10.07
CA ASN A 10 2.78 -0.43 11.02
C ASN A 10 1.50 -0.98 10.37
N ALA A 11 1.22 -2.26 10.56
CA ALA A 11 0.06 -2.96 10.00
C ALA A 11 -1.31 -2.48 10.52
N ILE A 12 -1.37 -1.60 11.52
CA ILE A 12 -2.61 -0.98 12.00
C ILE A 12 -2.72 0.50 11.61
N TYR A 13 -1.77 1.00 10.82
CA TYR A 13 -1.78 2.39 10.38
C TYR A 13 -2.96 2.66 9.44
N ASN A 14 -3.76 3.67 9.79
CA ASN A 14 -4.84 4.16 8.98
C ASN A 14 -4.67 5.67 8.88
N GLY A 15 -4.47 6.20 7.68
CA GLY A 15 -4.12 7.61 7.50
C GLY A 15 -3.78 7.97 6.06
N VAL A 16 -3.39 9.23 5.85
CA VAL A 16 -2.96 9.72 4.54
C VAL A 16 -1.52 10.18 4.65
N THR A 17 -0.66 9.67 3.77
CA THR A 17 0.77 10.04 3.70
C THR A 17 1.08 10.48 2.28
N GLU A 18 1.59 11.70 2.09
CA GLU A 18 1.93 12.24 0.75
C GLU A 18 0.76 12.17 -0.26
N GLY A 19 -0.48 12.29 0.24
CA GLY A 19 -1.69 12.16 -0.57
C GLY A 19 -2.15 10.72 -0.85
N VAL A 20 -1.43 9.72 -0.33
CA VAL A 20 -1.75 8.30 -0.44
C VAL A 20 -2.53 7.84 0.78
N LEU A 21 -3.73 7.30 0.56
CA LEU A 21 -4.55 6.72 1.61
C LEU A 21 -4.04 5.33 1.99
N PHE A 22 -3.63 5.17 3.24
CA PHE A 22 -3.27 3.90 3.84
C PHE A 22 -4.40 3.36 4.71
N GLN A 23 -4.68 2.07 4.55
CA GLN A 23 -5.63 1.33 5.37
C GLN A 23 -4.96 0.05 5.87
N ASN A 24 -4.94 -0.18 7.17
CA ASN A 24 -4.25 -1.29 7.83
C ASN A 24 -2.78 -1.41 7.40
N GLY A 25 -2.10 -0.28 7.26
CA GLY A 25 -0.72 -0.20 6.84
C GLY A 25 -0.49 -0.47 5.36
N GLU A 26 -1.54 -0.55 4.54
CA GLU A 26 -1.45 -0.86 3.12
C GLU A 26 -2.04 0.25 2.25
N ALA A 27 -1.41 0.55 1.12
CA ALA A 27 -1.93 1.44 0.11
C ALA A 27 -1.68 0.89 -1.29
N ILE A 28 -2.52 1.28 -2.26
CA ILE A 28 -2.31 0.97 -3.67
C ILE A 28 -2.14 2.30 -4.40
N ILE A 29 -1.06 2.42 -5.16
CA ILE A 29 -0.73 3.61 -5.95
C ILE A 29 -0.39 3.21 -7.39
N GLU A 30 -0.61 4.13 -8.32
CA GLU A 30 -0.28 3.96 -9.74
C GLU A 30 0.89 4.88 -10.17
N ASP A 31 1.42 5.66 -9.23
CA ASP A 31 2.49 6.63 -9.45
C ASP A 31 3.84 6.07 -9.00
N GLU A 32 4.75 5.89 -9.95
CA GLU A 32 6.10 5.39 -9.71
C GLU A 32 6.96 6.37 -8.87
N ARG A 33 6.70 7.68 -8.97
CA ARG A 33 7.40 8.68 -8.17
C ARG A 33 7.04 8.51 -6.70
N LEU A 34 5.75 8.35 -6.38
CA LEU A 34 5.28 8.09 -5.03
C LEU A 34 5.79 6.74 -4.51
N LYS A 35 5.83 5.71 -5.36
CA LYS A 35 6.45 4.41 -5.03
C LYS A 35 7.88 4.58 -4.54
N ASN A 36 8.70 5.28 -5.33
CA ASN A 36 10.11 5.47 -5.01
C ASN A 36 10.31 6.33 -3.75
N LEU A 37 9.49 7.36 -3.56
CA LEU A 37 9.52 8.21 -2.38
C LEU A 37 9.15 7.43 -1.12
N LEU A 38 8.05 6.70 -1.14
CA LEU A 38 7.61 5.88 0.01
C LEU A 38 8.60 4.73 0.30
N ALA A 39 9.20 4.13 -0.72
CA ALA A 39 10.21 3.10 -0.54
C ALA A 39 11.52 3.64 0.04
N LYS A 40 12.06 4.71 -0.54
CA LYS A 40 13.41 5.21 -0.24
C LYS A 40 13.43 6.14 0.97
N ASP A 41 12.47 7.05 1.06
CA ASP A 41 12.48 8.11 2.08
C ASP A 41 11.77 7.65 3.36
N TYR A 42 10.69 6.87 3.21
CA TYR A 42 9.90 6.35 4.35
C TYR A 42 10.27 4.92 4.74
N GLY A 43 11.02 4.20 3.90
CA GLY A 43 11.41 2.82 4.17
C GLY A 43 10.25 1.81 4.10
N TYR A 44 9.21 2.11 3.31
CA TYR A 44 8.07 1.21 3.13
C TYR A 44 8.38 0.09 2.14
N THR A 45 7.72 -1.05 2.32
CA THR A 45 7.83 -2.18 1.39
C THR A 45 6.94 -1.94 0.19
N VAL A 46 7.43 -2.29 -1.01
CA VAL A 46 6.70 -2.13 -2.26
C VAL A 46 6.57 -3.47 -2.96
N GLU A 47 5.36 -3.83 -3.35
CA GLU A 47 5.07 -4.97 -4.22
C GLU A 47 4.46 -4.47 -5.54
N GLU A 48 5.05 -4.85 -6.67
CA GLU A 48 4.48 -4.54 -7.98
C GLU A 48 3.34 -5.51 -8.29
N ILE A 49 2.12 -4.98 -8.39
CA ILE A 49 0.95 -5.74 -8.80
C ILE A 49 0.97 -5.79 -10.33
N LYS A 50 1.57 -6.83 -10.88
CA LYS A 50 1.33 -7.22 -12.27
C LYS A 50 -0.11 -7.72 -12.32
N GLU A 51 -0.91 -7.21 -13.26
CA GLU A 51 -2.30 -7.63 -13.49
C GLU A 51 -2.35 -9.11 -13.92
N GLU A 52 -2.15 -10.01 -12.95
CA GLU A 52 -2.77 -11.32 -12.92
C GLU A 52 -3.70 -11.26 -11.71
N THR A 53 -4.99 -11.32 -12.00
CA THR A 53 -6.11 -11.28 -11.05
C THR A 53 -5.85 -12.10 -9.79
N VAL A 54 -5.36 -11.47 -8.72
CA VAL A 54 -5.42 -12.04 -7.37
C VAL A 54 -5.85 -10.96 -6.41
N GLU A 55 -7.16 -10.87 -6.32
CA GLU A 55 -7.94 -10.24 -5.27
C GLU A 55 -7.60 -10.91 -3.93
N ASP A 56 -6.45 -10.61 -3.31
CA ASP A 56 -6.12 -11.15 -1.99
C ASP A 56 -5.62 -10.11 -0.99
N LYS A 57 -6.29 -10.19 0.16
CA LYS A 57 -6.06 -9.52 1.44
C LYS A 57 -6.57 -8.10 1.56
N LYS A 58 -7.89 -8.00 1.53
CA LYS A 58 -8.64 -7.12 2.45
C LYS A 58 -8.49 -7.72 3.85
N PRO A 59 -7.91 -7.03 4.85
CA PRO A 59 -7.96 -7.53 6.23
C PRO A 59 -9.42 -7.53 6.68
N LYS A 60 -9.88 -8.71 7.08
CA LYS A 60 -11.19 -8.93 7.72
C LYS A 60 -11.25 -8.06 8.97
N THR A 61 -12.19 -7.14 9.05
CA THR A 61 -12.68 -6.65 10.34
C THR A 61 -13.65 -7.70 10.88
N PRO A 62 -13.35 -8.45 11.96
CA PRO A 62 -14.40 -9.17 12.67
C PRO A 62 -15.09 -8.16 13.57
N ILE A 63 -16.28 -7.70 13.18
CA ILE A 63 -17.16 -6.97 14.10
C ILE A 63 -18.15 -8.01 14.65
N LYS A 64 -17.80 -8.43 15.88
CA LYS A 64 -18.56 -9.06 16.98
C LYS A 64 -19.99 -9.56 16.73
#